data_AF-A0AA37PJI2-F1
#
_entry.id   AF-A0AA37PJI2-F1
#
_cell.length_a   1.000
_cell.length_b   1.000
_cell.length_c   1.000
_cell.angle_alpha   90.00
_cell.angle_beta   90.00
_cell.angle_gamma   90.00
#
_symmetry.space_group_name_H-M   'P 1'
#
loop_
_entity.id
_entity.type
_entity.pdbx_description
1 polymer ?
#
loop_
_entity_poly.entity_id
_entity_poly.type
_entity_poly.pdbx_seq_one_letter_code
_entity_poly.pdbx_strand_id
1 'polypeptide(L)' 'MPTTETRLRQELQNYAVELRRLAYTLPDGVGEHGLLQLSDRMRAAAEQVVRKGA' A
#
# COMPACT_ATOMS: atom_id res chain seq x y z
N MET A 1 -5.34 -22.19 -7.85
CA MET A 1 -4.02 -21.64 -7.46
C MET A 1 -4.09 -20.14 -7.65
N PRO A 2 -3.91 -19.30 -6.61
CA PRO A 2 -3.84 -17.86 -6.80
C PRO A 2 -2.66 -17.56 -7.73
N THR A 3 -2.89 -16.77 -8.78
CA THR A 3 -1.84 -16.36 -9.69
C THR A 3 -0.78 -15.57 -8.94
N THR A 4 0.47 -15.66 -9.37
CA THR A 4 1.58 -14.86 -8.83
C THR A 4 1.23 -13.38 -8.73
N GLU A 5 0.47 -12.86 -9.69
CA GLU A 5 -0.05 -11.49 -9.68
C GLU A 5 -1.01 -11.21 -8.51
N THR A 6 -1.93 -12.14 -8.20
CA THR A 6 -2.85 -12.01 -7.07
C THR A 6 -2.10 -12.00 -5.75
N ARG A 7 -1.06 -12.83 -5.63
CA ARG A 7 -0.22 -12.91 -4.43
C ARG A 7 0.62 -11.65 -4.24
N LEU A 8 1.23 -11.15 -5.31
CA LEU A 8 2.00 -9.90 -5.31
C LEU A 8 1.11 -8.70 -4.92
N ARG A 9 -0.14 -8.68 -5.40
CA ARG A 9 -1.11 -7.61 -5.08
C ARG A 9 -1.53 -7.64 -3.61
N GLN A 10 -1.67 -8.82 -3.01
CA GLN A 10 -1.94 -8.98 -1.59
C GLN A 10 -0.75 -8.54 -0.73
N GLU A 11 0.47 -8.92 -1.11
CA GLU A 11 1.68 -8.48 -0.42
C GLU A 11 1.85 -6.95 -0.47
N LEU A 12 1.63 -6.33 -1.63
CA LEU A 12 1.67 -4.86 -1.75
C LEU A 12 0.62 -4.16 -0.89
N GLN A 13 -0.59 -4.72 -0.77
CA GLN A 13 -1.60 -4.20 0.15
C GLN A 13 -1.17 -4.32 1.61
N ASN A 14 -0.60 -5.47 2.01
CA ASN A 14 -0.11 -5.66 3.37
C ASN A 14 1.02 -4.68 3.70
N TYR A 15 1.99 -4.50 2.80
CA TYR A 15 3.07 -3.52 2.98
C TYR A 15 2.54 -2.08 3.07
N ALA A 16 1.52 -1.70 2.28
CA ALA A 16 0.92 -0.37 2.38
C ALA A 16 0.26 -0.13 3.76
N VAL A 17 -0.33 -1.18 4.37
CA VAL A 17 -0.93 -1.11 5.71
C VAL A 17 0.16 -1.05 6.80
N GLU A 18 1.22 -1.84 6.69
CA GLU A 18 2.35 -1.80 7.63
C GLU A 18 3.05 -0.45 7.61
N LEU A 19 3.26 0.10 6.41
CA LEU A 19 3.88 1.40 6.22
C LEU A 19 3.05 2.53 6.85
N ARG A 20 1.72 2.42 6.80
CA ARG A 20 0.79 3.32 7.49
C ARG A 20 0.86 3.17 9.01
N ARG A 21 1.00 1.95 9.53
CA ARG A 21 1.18 1.72 10.98
C ARG A 21 2.51 2.29 11.46
N LEU A 22 3.57 2.12 10.68
CA LEU A 22 4.89 2.66 10.99
C LEU A 22 4.87 4.19 11.01
N ALA A 23 4.11 4.81 10.10
CA ALA A 23 3.87 6.26 10.06
C ALA A 23 3.38 6.80 11.40
N TYR A 24 2.40 6.13 12.01
CA TYR A 24 1.84 6.50 13.31
C TYR A 24 2.74 6.20 14.51
N THR A 25 3.84 5.47 14.32
CA THR A 25 4.82 5.22 15.38
C THR A 25 5.98 6.22 15.39
N LEU A 26 6.04 7.14 14.42
CA LEU A 26 7.09 8.15 14.36
C LEU A 26 6.85 9.25 15.40
N PRO A 27 7.86 9.58 16.23
CA PRO A 27 7.75 10.66 17.20
C PRO A 27 7.58 12.01 16.48
N ASP A 28 6.73 12.86 17.07
CA ASP A 28 6.41 14.22 16.59
C ASP A 28 5.80 14.29 15.17
N GLY A 29 5.30 13.18 14.62
CA GLY A 29 4.65 13.15 13.30
C GLY A 29 5.60 13.40 12.12
N VAL A 30 6.92 13.40 12.37
CA VAL A 30 7.93 13.65 11.34
C VAL A 30 7.91 12.52 10.32
N GLY A 31 7.49 12.81 9.09
CA GLY A 31 7.42 11.84 8.00
C GLY A 31 6.10 11.06 7.90
N GLU A 32 5.16 11.25 8.82
CA GLU A 32 3.84 10.60 8.80
C GLU A 32 3.08 10.88 7.49
N HIS A 33 3.09 12.15 7.06
CA HIS A 33 2.38 12.58 5.86
C HIS A 33 2.95 11.94 4.57
N GLY A 34 4.27 11.79 4.47
CA GLY A 34 4.92 11.16 3.32
C GLY A 34 4.62 9.66 3.23
N LEU A 35 4.54 8.99 4.37
CA LEU A 35 4.20 7.56 4.44
C LEU A 35 2.71 7.31 4.16
N LEU A 36 1.83 8.17 4.66
CA LEU A 36 0.40 8.15 4.30
C LEU A 36 0.20 8.35 2.80
N GLN A 37 0.85 9.34 2.20
CA GLN A 37 0.76 9.62 0.77
C GLN A 37 1.30 8.47 -0.09
N LEU A 38 2.38 7.80 0.37
CA LEU A 38 2.92 6.61 -0.30
C LEU A 38 1.94 5.43 -0.21
N SER A 39 1.32 5.22 0.95
CA SER A 39 0.31 4.17 1.18
C SER A 39 -0.92 4.35 0.27
N ASP A 40 -1.46 5.58 0.18
CA ASP A 40 -2.56 5.92 -0.73
C ASP A 40 -2.19 5.67 -2.19
N ARG A 41 -0.96 6.02 -2.60
CA ARG A 41 -0.48 5.81 -3.97
C ARG A 41 -0.34 4.33 -4.32
N MET A 42 0.13 3.50 -3.38
CA MET A 42 0.20 2.04 -3.56
C MET A 42 -1.20 1.42 -3.70
N ARG A 43 -2.17 1.87 -2.90
CA ARG A 43 -3.56 1.42 -2.99
C ARG A 43 -4.19 1.81 -4.32
N ALA A 44 -4.05 3.07 -4.72
CA ALA A 44 -4.57 3.57 -5.99
C ALA A 44 -3.93 2.87 -7.20
N ALA A 45 -2.64 2.53 -7.13
CA ALA A 45 -1.97 1.75 -8.17
C ALA A 45 -2.53 0.32 -8.25
N ALA A 46 -2.69 -0.35 -7.11
CA ALA A 46 -3.27 -1.69 -7.05
C ALA A 46 -4.72 -1.74 -7.57
N GLU A 47 -5.55 -0.74 -7.24
CA GLU A 47 -6.93 -0.62 -7.74
C GLU A 47 -7.00 -0.31 -9.25
N GLN A 48 -6.08 0.49 -9.78
CA GLN A 48 -6.03 0.77 -11.22
C GLN A 48 -5.64 -0.46 -12.03
N VAL A 49 -4.73 -1.31 -11.52
CA VAL A 49 -4.39 -2.58 -12.17
C VAL A 49 -5.61 -3.51 -12.24
N VAL A 50 -6.46 -3.55 -11.20
CA VAL A 50 -7.71 -4.34 -11.20
C VAL A 50 -8.67 -3.87 -12.28
N ARG A 51 -8.81 -2.55 -12.49
CA ARG A 51 -9.72 -1.99 -13.50
C ARG A 51 -9.25 -2.17 -14.94
N LYS A 52 -7.95 -2.35 -15.18
CA LYS A 52 -7.38 -2.48 -16.52
C LYS A 52 -7.25 -3.94 -17.00
N GLY A 53 -7.43 -4.91 -16.10
CA GLY A 53 -7.40 -6.34 -16.38
C GLY A 53 -8.77 -7.03 -16.40
N ALA A 54 -9.87 -6.28 -16.37
CA ALA A 54 -11.24 -6.76 -16.48
C ALA A 54 -11.81 -6.54 -17.88
#